data_AF-A0A661HGZ9-F1
#
_entry.id   AF-A0A661HGZ9-F1
#
_cell.length_a   1.000
_cell.length_b   1.000
_cell.length_c   1.000
_cell.angle_alpha   90.00
_cell.angle_beta   90.00
_cell.angle_gamma   90.00
#
_symmetry.space_group_name_H-M   'P 1'
#
loop_
_entity.id
_entity.type
_entity.pdbx_description
1 polymer ?
#
loop_
_entity_poly.entity_id
_entity_poly.type
_entity_poly.pdbx_seq_one_letter_code
_entity_poly.pdbx_strand_id
1 'polypeptide(L)'
;MNTPTEQQPRSLEEAEAIVDIFESLEKLESNPDFKKVFEKHLFTDEVIRLHSLLAHPEKSIVDSRDRILSDLDALSNVKFALLMIRSIGKSVKTQLEEFRAAEFEESLEAAGEEL
;
A
#
# COMPACT_ATOMS: atom_id res chain seq x y z
N MET A 1 13.87 -1.12 -23.25
CA MET A 1 13.78 -0.66 -21.85
C MET A 1 12.34 -0.22 -21.64
N ASN A 2 11.54 -1.01 -20.93
CA ASN A 2 10.17 -0.64 -20.61
C ASN A 2 10.25 0.22 -19.34
N THR A 3 9.87 1.49 -19.44
CA THR A 3 9.63 2.32 -18.26
C THR A 3 8.48 1.71 -17.47
N PRO A 4 8.55 1.66 -16.12
CA PRO A 4 7.38 1.34 -15.31
C PRO A 4 6.36 2.42 -15.66
N THR A 5 5.26 2.01 -16.28
CA THR A 5 4.16 2.90 -16.60
C THR A 5 3.70 3.49 -15.28
N GLU A 6 3.94 4.79 -15.07
CA GLU A 6 3.22 5.56 -14.07
C GLU A 6 1.74 5.30 -14.38
N GLN A 7 1.10 4.48 -13.54
CA GLN A 7 -0.32 4.17 -13.70
C GLN A 7 -1.08 5.41 -13.26
N GLN A 8 -1.05 6.45 -14.08
CA GLN A 8 -1.93 7.58 -13.93
C GLN A 8 -3.37 7.06 -14.07
N PRO A 9 -4.28 7.45 -13.17
CA PRO A 9 -5.69 7.12 -13.29
C PRO A 9 -6.19 7.65 -14.63
N ARG A 10 -6.99 6.84 -15.34
CA ARG A 10 -7.48 7.19 -16.69
C ARG A 10 -8.72 8.08 -16.63
N SER A 11 -9.31 8.23 -15.44
CA SER A 11 -10.45 9.12 -15.17
C SER A 11 -10.38 9.67 -13.73
N LEU A 12 -11.12 10.75 -13.48
CA LEU A 12 -11.29 11.31 -12.13
C LEU A 12 -11.91 10.30 -11.16
N GLU A 13 -12.89 9.51 -11.61
CA GLU A 13 -13.54 8.46 -10.82
C GLU A 13 -12.54 7.37 -10.37
N GLU A 14 -11.66 6.93 -11.29
CA GLU A 14 -10.59 5.98 -10.94
C GLU A 14 -9.61 6.57 -9.93
N ALA A 15 -9.26 7.85 -10.09
CA ALA A 15 -8.37 8.55 -9.17
C ALA A 15 -8.97 8.63 -7.75
N GLU A 16 -10.25 9.00 -7.65
CA GLU A 16 -10.97 9.08 -6.39
C GLU A 16 -11.11 7.70 -5.72
N ALA A 17 -11.39 6.65 -6.48
CA ALA A 17 -11.43 5.28 -5.97
C ALA A 17 -10.07 4.83 -5.40
N ILE A 18 -8.96 5.17 -6.08
CA ILE A 18 -7.61 4.88 -5.59
C ILE A 18 -7.34 5.60 -4.26
N VAL A 19 -7.75 6.87 -4.15
CA VAL A 19 -7.61 7.65 -2.92
C VAL A 19 -8.46 7.09 -1.79
N ASP A 20 -9.69 6.63 -2.06
CA ASP A 20 -10.55 6.03 -1.04
C ASP A 20 -9.94 4.74 -0.45
N ILE A 21 -9.37 3.87 -1.31
CA ILE A 21 -8.65 2.68 -0.87
C ILE A 21 -7.43 3.05 -0.02
N PHE A 22 -6.68 4.06 -0.45
CA PHE A 22 -5.52 4.57 0.28
C PHE A 22 -5.87 5.08 1.67
N GLU A 23 -6.89 5.94 1.78
CA GLU A 23 -7.33 6.47 3.07
C GLU A 23 -7.90 5.39 3.97
N SER A 24 -8.58 4.39 3.39
CA SER A 24 -9.03 3.20 4.11
C SER A 24 -7.86 2.40 4.67
N LEU A 25 -6.77 2.25 3.90
CA LEU A 25 -5.55 1.63 4.38
C LEU A 25 -4.89 2.44 5.50
N GLU A 26 -4.79 3.77 5.39
CA GLU A 26 -4.25 4.61 6.46
C GLU A 26 -5.05 4.47 7.77
N LYS A 27 -6.38 4.44 7.67
CA LYS A 27 -7.27 4.20 8.82
C LYS A 27 -7.01 2.82 9.42
N LEU A 28 -6.91 1.79 8.59
CA LEU A 28 -6.65 0.42 9.02
C LEU A 28 -5.30 0.32 9.75
N GLU A 29 -4.25 0.93 9.21
CA GLU A 29 -2.90 0.92 9.79
C GLU A 29 -2.81 1.72 11.09
N SER A 30 -3.69 2.72 11.28
CA SER A 30 -3.79 3.42 12.55
C SER A 30 -4.44 2.58 13.67
N ASN A 31 -5.18 1.53 13.32
CA ASN A 31 -5.91 0.69 14.26
C ASN A 31 -4.95 -0.15 15.14
N PRO A 32 -5.06 -0.12 16.49
CA PRO A 32 -4.19 -0.89 17.38
C PRO A 32 -4.23 -2.41 17.17
N ASP A 33 -5.39 -2.97 16.82
CA ASP A 33 -5.53 -4.40 16.56
C ASP A 33 -4.85 -4.80 15.25
N PHE A 34 -4.91 -3.93 14.23
CA PHE A 34 -4.16 -4.14 13.00
C PHE A 34 -2.65 -4.18 13.28
N LYS A 35 -2.13 -3.21 14.04
CA LYS A 35 -0.71 -3.20 14.43
C LYS A 35 -0.31 -4.45 15.21
N LYS A 36 -1.19 -4.92 16.11
CA LYS A 36 -0.93 -6.12 16.91
C LYS A 36 -0.90 -7.39 16.05
N VAL A 37 -1.87 -7.57 15.15
CA VAL A 37 -2.01 -8.81 14.36
C VAL A 37 -1.09 -8.80 13.15
N PHE A 38 -1.11 -7.74 12.36
CA PHE A 38 -0.36 -7.68 11.10
C PHE A 38 1.08 -7.23 11.33
N GLU A 39 1.32 -6.05 11.89
CA GLU A 39 2.68 -5.52 11.99
C GLU A 39 3.55 -6.34 12.95
N LYS A 40 3.05 -6.57 14.17
CA LYS A 40 3.79 -7.28 15.20
C LYS A 40 3.79 -8.79 14.95
N HIS A 41 2.63 -9.43 14.87
CA HIS A 41 2.62 -10.88 14.82
C HIS A 41 3.01 -11.43 13.44
N LEU A 42 2.29 -11.05 12.37
CA LEU A 42 2.52 -11.64 11.04
C LEU A 42 3.79 -11.12 10.35
N PHE A 43 4.02 -9.82 10.35
CA PHE A 43 5.13 -9.21 9.59
C PHE A 43 6.45 -9.09 10.36
N THR A 44 6.46 -9.41 11.65
CA THR A 44 7.67 -9.38 12.49
C THR A 44 7.92 -10.73 13.18
N ASP A 45 7.09 -11.12 14.14
CA ASP A 45 7.33 -12.31 14.96
C ASP A 45 7.34 -13.60 14.13
N GLU A 46 6.38 -13.75 13.22
CA GLU A 46 6.24 -14.94 12.38
C GLU A 46 7.37 -15.04 11.34
N VAL A 47 7.77 -13.91 10.74
CA VAL A 47 8.93 -13.87 9.82
C VAL A 47 10.21 -14.31 10.53
N ILE A 48 10.40 -13.88 11.79
CA ILE A 48 11.53 -14.30 12.61
C ILE A 48 11.45 -15.81 12.91
N ARG A 49 10.27 -16.32 13.27
CA ARG A 49 10.04 -17.74 13.55
C ARG A 49 10.38 -18.60 12.32
N LEU A 50 9.86 -18.24 11.16
CA LEU A 50 10.06 -18.95 9.89
C LEU A 50 11.54 -18.92 9.46
N HIS A 51 12.21 -17.76 9.55
CA HIS A 51 13.66 -17.69 9.32
C HIS A 51 14.46 -18.56 10.30
N SER A 52 14.09 -18.58 11.58
CA SER A 52 14.76 -19.40 12.59
C SER A 52 14.61 -20.89 12.29
N LEU A 53 13.45 -21.32 11.78
CA LEU A 53 13.22 -22.71 11.36
C LEU A 53 14.05 -23.06 10.11
N LEU A 54 14.19 -22.13 9.16
CA LEU A 54 15.07 -22.33 8.00
C LEU A 54 16.54 -22.47 8.38
N ALA A 55 16.99 -21.72 9.39
CA ALA A 55 18.38 -21.75 9.86
C ALA A 55 18.73 -23.03 10.63
N HIS A 56 17.72 -23.74 11.17
CA HIS A 56 17.88 -24.95 11.96
C HIS A 56 17.04 -26.10 11.41
N PRO A 57 17.35 -26.60 10.21
CA PRO A 57 16.56 -27.66 9.56
C PRO A 57 16.44 -28.94 10.40
N GLU A 58 17.44 -29.23 11.24
CA GLU A 58 17.44 -30.33 12.21
C GLU A 58 16.38 -30.21 13.32
N LYS A 59 15.84 -29.01 13.55
CA LYS A 59 14.74 -28.75 14.49
C LYS A 59 13.37 -28.71 13.80
N SER A 60 13.34 -28.72 12.46
CA SER A 60 12.10 -28.77 11.70
C SER A 60 11.57 -30.20 11.66
N ILE A 61 10.85 -30.57 12.71
CA ILE A 61 10.23 -31.90 12.82
C ILE A 61 8.95 -32.00 11.97
N VAL A 62 8.39 -30.87 11.52
CA VAL A 62 7.00 -30.82 11.01
C VAL A 62 6.85 -30.12 9.65
N ASP A 63 7.76 -29.23 9.23
CA ASP A 63 7.60 -28.45 8.00
C ASP A 63 8.76 -28.65 7.00
N SER A 64 8.42 -28.94 5.74
CA SER A 64 9.41 -28.96 4.66
C SER A 64 9.92 -27.54 4.42
N ARG A 65 11.21 -27.41 4.09
CA ARG A 65 11.85 -26.14 3.72
C ARG A 65 11.03 -25.34 2.70
N ASP A 66 10.46 -26.03 1.71
CA ASP A 66 9.65 -25.44 0.65
C ASP A 66 8.37 -24.76 1.19
N ARG A 67 7.73 -25.36 2.21
CA ARG A 67 6.56 -24.77 2.86
C ARG A 67 6.92 -23.47 3.58
N ILE A 68 8.02 -23.47 4.33
CA ILE A 68 8.48 -22.28 5.07
C ILE A 68 8.81 -21.13 4.11
N LEU A 69 9.46 -21.44 2.98
CA LEU A 69 9.72 -20.46 1.92
C LEU A 69 8.42 -19.93 1.31
N SER A 70 7.46 -20.81 1.02
CA SER A 70 6.15 -20.40 0.51
C SER A 70 5.40 -19.47 1.48
N ASP A 71 5.48 -19.72 2.79
CA ASP A 71 4.83 -18.89 3.80
C ASP A 71 5.51 -17.50 3.90
N LEU A 72 6.85 -17.45 3.83
CA LEU A 72 7.60 -16.19 3.78
C LEU A 72 7.30 -15.37 2.52
N ASP A 73 7.18 -16.03 1.37
CA ASP A 73 6.80 -15.38 0.10
C ASP A 73 5.38 -14.81 0.19
N ALA A 74 4.43 -15.55 0.75
CA ALA A 74 3.05 -15.08 0.95
C ALA A 74 3.01 -13.83 1.85
N LEU A 75 3.70 -13.85 2.99
CA LEU A 75 3.78 -12.70 3.90
C LEU A 75 4.42 -11.49 3.22
N SER A 76 5.50 -11.72 2.46
CA SER A 76 6.20 -10.67 1.72
C SER A 76 5.31 -10.03 0.65
N ASN A 77 4.54 -10.84 -0.09
CA ASN A 77 3.62 -10.37 -1.11
C ASN A 77 2.48 -9.53 -0.53
N VAL A 78 1.91 -9.94 0.61
CA VAL A 78 0.86 -9.14 1.29
C VAL A 78 1.44 -7.80 1.74
N LYS A 79 2.59 -7.80 2.42
CA LYS A 79 3.24 -6.57 2.87
C LYS A 79 3.60 -5.64 1.71
N PHE A 80 4.07 -6.22 0.60
CA PHE A 80 4.38 -5.48 -0.62
C PHE A 80 3.12 -4.87 -1.26
N ALA A 81 2.00 -5.60 -1.31
CA ALA A 81 0.73 -5.09 -1.83
C ALA A 81 0.24 -3.86 -1.03
N LEU A 82 0.31 -3.92 0.30
CA LEU A 82 -0.05 -2.79 1.17
C LEU A 82 0.87 -1.57 0.91
N LEU A 83 2.18 -1.81 0.74
CA LEU A 83 3.13 -0.76 0.39
C LEU A 83 2.80 -0.10 -0.96
N MET A 84 2.44 -0.91 -1.96
CA MET A 84 2.07 -0.42 -3.28
C MET A 84 0.80 0.43 -3.25
N ILE A 85 -0.24 -0.03 -2.54
CA ILE A 85 -1.47 0.76 -2.31
C ILE A 85 -1.12 2.10 -1.69
N ARG A 86 -0.28 2.10 -0.64
CA ARG A 86 0.13 3.34 0.03
C ARG A 86 0.88 4.28 -0.91
N SER A 87 1.84 3.75 -1.68
CA SER A 87 2.68 4.54 -2.58
C SER A 87 1.87 5.16 -3.72
N ILE A 88 1.04 4.36 -4.39
CA ILE A 88 0.20 4.83 -5.51
C ILE A 88 -0.84 5.81 -4.99
N GLY A 89 -1.56 5.42 -3.93
CA GLY A 89 -2.60 6.22 -3.30
C GLY A 89 -2.14 7.62 -2.90
N LYS A 90 -0.99 7.71 -2.24
CA LYS A 90 -0.41 9.00 -1.85
C LYS A 90 -0.08 9.86 -3.07
N SER A 91 0.50 9.28 -4.12
CA SER A 91 0.84 10.02 -5.34
C SER A 91 -0.41 10.54 -6.04
N VAL A 92 -1.44 9.71 -6.20
CA VAL A 92 -2.70 10.10 -6.82
C VAL A 92 -3.44 11.15 -6.01
N LYS A 93 -3.45 11.03 -4.66
CA LYS A 93 -4.05 12.02 -3.78
C LYS A 93 -3.44 13.41 -3.98
N THR A 94 -2.11 13.50 -3.98
CA THR A 94 -1.40 14.76 -4.23
C THR A 94 -1.76 15.36 -5.60
N GLN A 95 -1.77 14.53 -6.65
CA GLN A 95 -2.16 15.00 -8.00
C GLN A 95 -3.60 15.53 -8.05
N LEU A 96 -4.56 14.87 -7.38
CA LEU A 96 -5.94 15.35 -7.32
C LEU A 96 -6.09 16.65 -6.55
N GLU A 97 -5.36 16.81 -5.45
CA GLU A 97 -5.37 18.04 -4.65
C GLU A 97 -4.81 19.22 -5.46
N GLU A 98 -3.70 19.01 -6.18
CA GLU A 98 -3.11 20.00 -7.07
C GLU A 98 -4.07 20.37 -8.23
N PHE A 99 -4.68 19.38 -8.87
CA PHE A 99 -5.65 19.59 -9.95
C PHE A 99 -6.85 20.42 -9.49
N ARG A 100 -7.44 20.08 -8.34
CA ARG A 100 -8.59 20.80 -7.78
C ARG A 100 -8.23 22.22 -7.35
N ALA A 101 -7.01 22.44 -6.85
CA ALA A 101 -6.54 23.79 -6.51
C ALA A 101 -6.43 24.67 -7.76
N ALA A 102 -5.88 24.13 -8.85
CA ALA A 102 -5.78 24.85 -10.12
C ALA A 102 -7.15 25.19 -10.72
N GLU A 103 -8.10 24.23 -10.75
CA GLU A 103 -9.47 24.49 -11.23
C GLU A 103 -10.17 25.58 -10.40
N PHE A 104 -9.94 25.58 -9.08
CA PHE A 104 -10.51 26.59 -8.21
C PHE A 104 -9.97 27.99 -8.51
N GLU A 105 -8.66 28.13 -8.70
CA GLU A 105 -8.03 29.41 -9.08
C GLU A 105 -8.55 29.94 -10.42
N GLU A 106 -8.64 29.08 -11.45
CA GLU A 106 -9.18 29.44 -12.77
C GLU A 106 -10.63 29.91 -12.69
N SER A 107 -11.45 29.27 -11.83
CA SER A 107 -12.84 29.67 -11.63
C SER A 107 -13.01 31.06 -10.98
N LEU A 108 -12.06 31.46 -10.11
CA LEU A 108 -12.07 32.76 -9.46
C LEU A 108 -11.64 33.88 -10.43
N GLU A 109 -10.66 33.60 -11.30
CA GLU A 109 -10.23 34.54 -12.34
C GLU A 109 -11.37 34.80 -13.34
N ALA A 110 -12.03 33.74 -13.82
CA ALA A 110 -13.16 33.87 -14.74
C ALA A 110 -14.33 34.67 -14.16
N ALA A 111 -14.65 34.48 -12.87
CA ALA A 111 -15.70 35.23 -12.19
C ALA A 111 -15.33 36.71 -11.93
N GLY A 112 -14.04 37.03 -11.87
CA GLY A 112 -13.54 38.40 -11.70
C GLY A 112 -13.53 39.23 -12.99
N GLU A 113 -13.47 38.58 -14.16
CA GLU A 113 -13.50 39.25 -15.47
C GLU A 113 -14.92 39.63 -15.95
N GLU A 114 -15.98 39.12 -15.31
CA GLU A 114 -17.39 39.44 -15.64
C GLU A 114 -17.96 40.68 -14.89
N LEU A 115 -17.14 41.41 -14.12
CA LEU A 115 -17.53 42.62 -13.36
C LEU A 115 -16.85 43.90 -13.87
#